data_AF-A0A6C0JM47-F1
#
_entry.id   AF-A0A6C0JM47-F1
#
_cell.length_a   1.000
_cell.length_b   1.000
_cell.length_c   1.000
_cell.angle_alpha   90.00
_cell.angle_beta   90.00
_cell.angle_gamma   90.00
#
_symmetry.space_group_name_H-M   'P 1'
#
loop_
_entity.id
_entity.type
_entity.pdbx_description
1 polymer ?
#
loop_
_entity_poly.entity_id
_entity_poly.type
_entity_poly.pdbx_seq_one_letter_code
_entity_poly.pdbx_strand_id
1 'polypeptide(L)'
;MKFIFIILYSIFSLTYCLHLTLNQQQLINKILQNPNVTPYQKEIIHKILYKSYEKLAVKKAYEFKKLHYYKCKDVFIDELSLYAKFGLWKSILKYKGYVSLDRFCAIYIKHELNEFLNDKYSLSILPKSIRAKSKKNMTDIDKEKYKSLLKIKNEEWRFQYEDLKLNNILFDEYFLEKWKIIEESLDMPTKIILYLKYDFYFNKRISNKEISEIVHFSEEYVRLKNKKFLTFFEKLYDNKLL
;
A
#
# COMPACT_ATOMS: atom_id res chain seq x y z
N MET A 1 -16.40 -35.13 -12.25
CA MET A 1 -16.53 -33.65 -12.14
C MET A 1 -17.75 -33.19 -11.34
N LYS A 2 -18.97 -33.70 -11.59
CA LYS A 2 -20.19 -33.28 -10.83
C LYS A 2 -20.10 -33.45 -9.30
N PHE A 3 -19.47 -34.53 -8.82
CA PHE A 3 -19.28 -34.76 -7.37
C PHE A 3 -18.40 -33.71 -6.66
N ILE A 4 -17.38 -33.17 -7.34
CA ILE A 4 -16.47 -32.16 -6.77
C ILE A 4 -17.21 -30.82 -6.58
N PHE A 5 -18.11 -30.47 -7.50
CA PHE A 5 -18.94 -29.27 -7.40
C PHE A 5 -19.94 -29.33 -6.24
N ILE A 6 -20.55 -30.50 -6.00
CA ILE A 6 -21.50 -30.69 -4.88
C ILE A 6 -20.78 -30.57 -3.52
N ILE A 7 -19.56 -31.10 -3.43
CA ILE A 7 -18.71 -30.99 -2.25
C ILE A 7 -18.27 -29.53 -2.01
N LEU A 8 -17.90 -28.80 -3.06
CA LEU A 8 -17.56 -27.37 -2.95
C LEU A 8 -18.76 -26.52 -2.52
N TYR A 9 -19.97 -26.86 -2.97
CA TYR A 9 -21.20 -26.16 -2.62
C TYR A 9 -21.60 -26.39 -1.15
N SER A 10 -21.43 -27.61 -0.63
CA SER A 10 -21.72 -27.90 0.79
C SER A 10 -20.75 -27.19 1.73
N ILE A 11 -19.47 -27.07 1.36
CA ILE A 11 -18.46 -26.29 2.10
C ILE A 11 -18.82 -24.78 2.12
N PHE A 12 -19.38 -24.26 1.02
CA PHE A 12 -19.79 -22.86 0.93
C PHE A 12 -20.96 -22.50 1.86
N SER A 13 -21.94 -23.38 2.00
CA SER A 13 -23.14 -23.10 2.83
C SER A 13 -22.87 -23.04 4.34
N LEU A 14 -21.82 -23.71 4.84
CA LEU A 14 -21.50 -23.77 6.28
C LEU A 14 -20.42 -22.78 6.74
N THR A 15 -19.71 -22.11 5.83
CA THR A 15 -18.55 -21.25 6.16
C THR A 15 -18.92 -19.82 6.53
N TYR A 16 -20.22 -19.51 6.66
CA TYR A 16 -20.69 -18.16 6.97
C TYR A 16 -20.34 -17.68 8.38
N CYS A 17 -19.83 -18.52 9.30
CA CYS A 17 -19.41 -17.99 10.60
C CYS A 17 -18.28 -18.72 11.37
N LEU A 18 -17.86 -19.94 11.01
CA LEU A 18 -16.95 -20.71 11.87
C LEU A 18 -15.85 -21.45 11.10
N HIS A 19 -14.73 -21.67 11.80
CA HIS A 19 -13.56 -22.44 11.39
C HIS A 19 -13.95 -23.72 10.63
N LEU A 20 -13.10 -24.11 9.66
CA LEU A 20 -13.28 -25.38 8.95
C LEU A 20 -13.36 -26.54 9.93
N THR A 21 -14.31 -27.45 9.70
CA THR A 21 -14.37 -28.70 10.47
C THR A 21 -13.17 -29.58 10.12
N LEU A 22 -12.80 -30.50 11.02
CA LEU A 22 -11.69 -31.42 10.79
C LEU A 22 -11.87 -32.22 9.48
N ASN A 23 -13.09 -32.64 9.17
CA ASN A 23 -13.41 -33.35 7.94
C ASN A 23 -13.20 -32.47 6.69
N GLN A 24 -13.63 -31.21 6.73
CA GLN A 24 -13.40 -30.24 5.65
C GLN A 24 -11.90 -29.98 5.45
N GLN A 25 -11.16 -29.85 6.55
CA GLN A 25 -9.71 -29.62 6.51
C GLN A 25 -8.98 -30.85 5.94
N GLN A 26 -9.34 -32.06 6.34
CA GLN A 26 -8.79 -33.29 5.78
C GLN A 26 -9.08 -33.41 4.28
N LEU A 27 -10.28 -33.06 3.85
CA LEU A 27 -10.65 -33.09 2.44
C LEU A 27 -9.85 -32.08 1.62
N ILE A 28 -9.73 -30.84 2.12
CA ILE A 28 -8.91 -29.81 1.50
C ILE A 28 -7.45 -30.25 1.41
N ASN A 29 -6.91 -30.87 2.45
CA ASN A 29 -5.54 -31.39 2.45
C ASN A 29 -5.37 -32.49 1.39
N LYS A 30 -6.31 -33.44 1.30
CA LYS A 30 -6.29 -34.48 0.26
C LYS A 30 -6.33 -33.89 -1.15
N ILE A 31 -7.13 -32.85 -1.35
CA ILE A 31 -7.18 -32.15 -2.63
C ILE A 31 -5.83 -31.48 -2.90
N LEU A 32 -5.32 -30.64 -1.99
CA LEU A 32 -4.06 -29.91 -2.18
C LEU A 32 -2.83 -30.80 -2.41
N GLN A 33 -2.85 -32.02 -1.87
CA GLN A 33 -1.77 -33.00 -2.06
C GLN A 33 -1.86 -33.76 -3.40
N ASN A 34 -3.00 -33.70 -4.09
CA ASN A 34 -3.18 -34.39 -5.35
C ASN A 34 -2.38 -33.66 -6.47
N PRO A 35 -1.48 -34.36 -7.19
CA PRO A 35 -0.67 -33.75 -8.25
C PRO A 35 -1.49 -33.21 -9.42
N ASN A 36 -2.74 -33.65 -9.59
CA ASN A 36 -3.63 -33.25 -10.68
C ASN A 36 -4.51 -32.04 -10.35
N VAL A 37 -4.27 -31.34 -9.23
CA VAL A 37 -5.01 -30.12 -8.91
C VAL A 37 -4.71 -29.01 -9.91
N THR A 38 -5.76 -28.45 -10.50
CA THR A 38 -5.61 -27.33 -11.43
C THR A 38 -5.36 -26.01 -10.66
N PRO A 39 -4.69 -25.03 -11.28
CA PRO A 39 -4.48 -23.71 -10.66
C PRO A 39 -5.79 -23.03 -10.22
N TYR A 40 -6.86 -23.18 -11.00
CA TYR A 40 -8.18 -22.64 -10.69
C TYR A 40 -8.80 -23.27 -9.43
N GLN A 41 -8.73 -24.60 -9.30
CA GLN A 41 -9.20 -25.29 -8.09
C GLN A 41 -8.42 -24.85 -6.86
N LYS A 42 -7.10 -24.68 -7.01
CA LYS A 42 -6.23 -24.20 -5.95
C LYS A 42 -6.60 -22.78 -5.50
N GLU A 43 -6.92 -21.89 -6.44
CA GLU A 43 -7.37 -20.53 -6.14
C GLU A 43 -8.69 -20.53 -5.33
N ILE A 44 -9.67 -21.36 -5.71
CA ILE A 44 -10.91 -21.51 -4.95
C ILE A 44 -10.63 -21.96 -3.52
N ILE A 45 -9.79 -22.99 -3.36
CA ILE A 45 -9.39 -23.49 -2.04
C ILE A 45 -8.72 -22.38 -1.23
N HIS A 46 -7.79 -21.63 -1.83
CA HIS A 46 -7.13 -20.51 -1.15
C HIS A 46 -8.13 -19.46 -0.66
N LYS A 47 -9.13 -19.10 -1.46
CA LYS A 47 -10.20 -18.17 -1.05
C LYS A 47 -10.99 -18.70 0.15
N ILE A 48 -11.37 -19.99 0.12
CA ILE A 48 -12.09 -20.65 1.22
C ILE A 48 -11.23 -20.64 2.50
N LEU A 49 -9.96 -21.04 2.40
CA LEU A 49 -9.02 -21.05 3.51
C LEU A 49 -8.85 -19.65 4.10
N TYR A 50 -8.66 -18.63 3.25
CA TYR A 50 -8.45 -17.27 3.70
C TYR A 50 -9.66 -16.76 4.48
N LYS A 51 -10.87 -16.95 3.92
CA LYS A 51 -12.10 -16.48 4.58
C LYS A 51 -12.34 -17.17 5.91
N SER A 52 -12.06 -18.48 5.98
CA SER A 52 -12.26 -19.28 7.19
C SER A 52 -11.28 -18.93 8.33
N TYR A 53 -10.08 -18.46 8.00
CA TYR A 53 -9.01 -18.17 8.96
C TYR A 53 -8.77 -16.67 9.19
N GLU A 54 -9.50 -15.79 8.52
CA GLU A 54 -9.35 -14.33 8.63
C GLU A 54 -9.48 -13.85 10.09
N LYS A 55 -10.50 -14.33 10.81
CA LYS A 55 -10.72 -14.00 12.23
C LYS A 55 -9.57 -14.47 13.13
N LEU A 56 -8.94 -15.62 12.81
CA LEU A 56 -7.78 -16.12 13.54
C LEU A 56 -6.59 -15.16 13.41
N ALA A 57 -6.34 -14.66 12.19
CA ALA A 57 -5.24 -13.72 11.95
C ALA A 57 -5.44 -12.43 12.76
N VAL A 58 -6.66 -11.90 12.79
CA VAL A 58 -7.00 -10.74 13.63
C VAL A 58 -6.75 -11.05 15.11
N LYS A 59 -7.27 -12.18 15.62
CA LYS A 59 -7.01 -12.61 17.01
C LYS A 59 -5.50 -12.68 17.32
N LYS A 60 -4.70 -13.21 16.40
CA LYS A 60 -3.23 -13.28 16.56
C LYS A 60 -2.57 -11.90 16.62
N ALA A 61 -3.09 -10.91 15.89
CA ALA A 61 -2.62 -9.52 15.99
C ALA A 61 -2.88 -8.93 17.39
N TYR A 62 -4.07 -9.17 17.96
CA TYR A 62 -4.38 -8.75 19.35
C TYR A 62 -3.48 -9.42 20.38
N GLU A 63 -3.30 -10.75 20.29
CA GLU A 63 -2.40 -11.50 21.16
C GLU A 63 -0.96 -10.96 21.08
N PHE A 64 -0.50 -10.65 19.86
CA PHE A 64 0.82 -10.10 19.62
C PHE A 64 0.98 -8.69 20.19
N LYS A 65 -0.01 -7.80 20.00
CA LYS A 65 -0.01 -6.45 20.60
C LYS A 65 0.06 -6.52 22.12
N LYS A 66 -0.70 -7.43 22.74
CA LYS A 66 -0.68 -7.64 24.19
C LYS A 66 0.69 -8.14 24.67
N LEU A 67 1.28 -9.12 23.97
CA LEU A 67 2.60 -9.67 24.30
C LEU A 67 3.72 -8.62 24.16
N HIS A 68 3.62 -7.73 23.18
CA HIS A 68 4.60 -6.71 22.87
C HIS A 68 4.11 -5.30 23.21
N TYR A 69 3.31 -5.17 24.27
CA TYR A 69 2.64 -3.92 24.65
C TYR A 69 3.56 -2.70 24.60
N TYR A 70 4.74 -2.78 25.21
CA TYR A 70 5.71 -1.68 25.24
C TYR A 70 6.20 -1.25 23.85
N LYS A 71 6.35 -2.19 22.91
CA LYS A 71 6.83 -1.92 21.54
C LYS A 71 5.70 -1.48 20.62
N CYS A 72 4.47 -1.89 20.90
CA CYS A 72 3.29 -1.63 20.07
C CYS A 72 2.40 -0.50 20.63
N LYS A 73 2.91 0.32 21.57
CA LYS A 73 2.11 1.32 22.28
C LYS A 73 1.41 2.27 21.31
N ASP A 74 2.15 2.78 20.34
CA ASP A 74 1.67 3.78 19.36
C ASP A 74 1.19 3.15 18.03
N VAL A 75 1.16 1.83 17.95
CA VAL A 75 0.74 1.10 16.74
C VAL A 75 -0.76 0.84 16.78
N PHE A 76 -1.49 1.18 15.73
CA PHE A 76 -2.92 0.89 15.66
C PHE A 76 -3.18 -0.61 15.48
N ILE A 77 -4.23 -1.12 16.12
CA ILE A 77 -4.56 -2.55 16.03
C ILE A 77 -4.99 -2.97 14.63
N ASP A 78 -5.58 -2.06 13.86
CA ASP A 78 -5.98 -2.30 12.48
C ASP A 78 -4.78 -2.51 11.56
N GLU A 79 -3.67 -1.79 11.79
CA GLU A 79 -2.42 -2.02 11.06
C GLU A 79 -1.86 -3.41 11.38
N LEU A 80 -1.74 -3.78 12.66
CA LEU A 80 -1.29 -5.13 13.03
C LEU A 80 -2.21 -6.21 12.44
N SER A 81 -3.51 -5.96 12.43
CA SER A 81 -4.49 -6.86 11.83
C SER A 81 -4.28 -7.00 10.32
N LEU A 82 -3.95 -5.92 9.62
CA LEU A 82 -3.61 -5.94 8.19
C LEU A 82 -2.36 -6.80 7.93
N TYR A 83 -1.27 -6.60 8.69
CA TYR A 83 -0.06 -7.42 8.54
C TYR A 83 -0.27 -8.89 8.92
N ALA A 84 -1.09 -9.15 9.93
CA ALA A 84 -1.46 -10.52 10.26
C ALA A 84 -2.25 -11.19 9.13
N LYS A 85 -3.22 -10.48 8.53
CA LYS A 85 -3.97 -10.96 7.35
C LYS A 85 -3.04 -11.19 6.15
N PHE A 86 -2.05 -10.32 5.95
CA PHE A 86 -1.04 -10.49 4.91
C PHE A 86 -0.18 -11.75 5.12
N GLY A 87 0.23 -12.02 6.37
CA GLY A 87 0.92 -13.27 6.73
C GLY A 87 0.06 -14.51 6.52
N LEU A 88 -1.24 -14.42 6.85
CA LEU A 88 -2.19 -15.48 6.55
C LEU A 88 -2.25 -15.76 5.04
N TRP A 89 -2.43 -14.73 4.21
CA TRP A 89 -2.44 -14.85 2.75
C TRP A 89 -1.17 -15.51 2.21
N LYS A 90 0.01 -15.04 2.64
CA LYS A 90 1.32 -15.62 2.28
C LYS A 90 1.42 -17.10 2.65
N SER A 91 0.93 -17.49 3.83
CA SER A 91 0.95 -18.89 4.25
C SER A 91 0.04 -19.76 3.39
N ILE A 92 -1.17 -19.29 3.07
CA ILE A 92 -2.13 -20.04 2.25
C ILE A 92 -1.55 -20.32 0.86
N LEU A 93 -0.92 -19.33 0.23
CA LEU A 93 -0.29 -19.52 -1.09
C LEU A 93 0.78 -20.63 -1.11
N LYS A 94 1.47 -20.81 0.02
CA LYS A 94 2.56 -21.78 0.18
C LYS A 94 2.11 -23.10 0.81
N TYR A 95 0.85 -23.19 1.23
CA TYR A 95 0.35 -24.35 1.95
C TYR A 95 0.15 -25.54 1.01
N LYS A 96 0.65 -26.71 1.43
CA LYS A 96 0.57 -27.98 0.68
C LYS A 96 -0.25 -29.08 1.38
N GLY A 97 -0.87 -28.79 2.52
CA GLY A 97 -1.70 -29.76 3.23
C GLY A 97 -0.97 -30.80 4.09
N TYR A 98 0.36 -30.75 4.24
CA TYR A 98 1.13 -31.75 5.01
C TYR A 98 1.10 -31.53 6.53
N VAL A 99 0.82 -30.31 6.98
CA VAL A 99 0.85 -29.92 8.39
C VAL A 99 -0.47 -29.24 8.76
N SER A 100 -0.78 -29.16 10.06
CA SER A 100 -1.92 -28.37 10.53
C SER A 100 -1.84 -26.93 10.00
N LEU A 101 -2.92 -26.48 9.35
CA LEU A 101 -2.99 -25.15 8.76
C LEU A 101 -2.84 -24.06 9.82
N ASP A 102 -3.44 -24.23 11.00
CA ASP A 102 -3.32 -23.30 12.13
C ASP A 102 -1.86 -23.05 12.52
N ARG A 103 -1.11 -24.13 12.71
CA ARG A 103 0.31 -24.05 13.08
C ARG A 103 1.13 -23.42 11.97
N PHE A 104 0.85 -23.78 10.72
CA PHE A 104 1.54 -23.23 9.57
C PHE A 104 1.30 -21.73 9.42
N CYS A 105 0.04 -21.30 9.46
CA CYS A 105 -0.34 -19.88 9.38
C CYS A 105 0.26 -19.09 10.54
N ALA A 106 0.24 -19.63 11.76
CA ALA A 106 0.79 -18.95 12.94
C ALA A 106 2.28 -18.56 12.78
N ILE A 107 3.08 -19.39 12.10
CA ILE A 107 4.49 -19.08 11.83
C ILE A 107 4.63 -17.85 10.92
N TYR A 108 3.87 -17.82 9.82
CA TYR A 108 3.91 -16.71 8.86
C TYR A 108 3.33 -15.43 9.43
N ILE A 109 2.18 -15.51 10.11
CA ILE A 109 1.56 -14.37 10.79
C ILE A 109 2.55 -13.76 11.79
N LYS A 110 3.18 -14.60 12.62
CA LYS A 110 4.20 -14.14 13.57
C LYS A 110 5.41 -13.53 12.87
N HIS A 111 5.84 -14.10 11.74
CA HIS A 111 6.96 -13.55 10.97
C HIS A 111 6.66 -12.13 10.47
N GLU A 112 5.53 -11.94 9.78
CA GLU A 112 5.14 -10.63 9.24
C GLU A 112 4.94 -9.59 10.35
N LEU A 113 4.34 -9.97 11.48
CA LEU A 113 4.17 -9.07 12.63
C LEU A 113 5.51 -8.64 13.23
N ASN A 114 6.49 -9.55 13.30
CA ASN A 114 7.84 -9.22 13.76
C ASN A 114 8.60 -8.37 12.74
N GLU A 115 8.44 -8.64 11.44
CA GLU A 115 9.02 -7.82 10.37
C GLU A 115 8.46 -6.40 10.44
N PHE A 116 7.15 -6.26 10.56
CA PHE A 116 6.47 -4.98 10.75
C PHE A 116 7.04 -4.18 11.92
N LEU A 117 7.17 -4.78 13.11
CA LEU A 117 7.74 -4.09 14.27
C LEU A 117 9.22 -3.76 14.10
N ASN A 118 9.99 -4.66 13.49
CA ASN A 118 11.43 -4.45 13.40
C ASN A 118 11.79 -3.47 12.29
N ASP A 119 11.11 -3.48 11.16
CA ASP A 119 11.56 -2.73 9.99
C ASP A 119 10.71 -1.46 9.76
N LYS A 120 9.39 -1.51 9.99
CA LYS A 120 8.49 -0.37 9.72
C LYS A 120 8.22 0.50 10.95
N TYR A 121 8.04 -0.12 12.11
CA TYR A 121 7.77 0.55 13.39
C TYR A 121 8.94 0.41 14.38
N SER A 122 10.16 0.37 13.85
CA SER A 122 11.35 0.30 14.68
C SER A 122 11.43 1.50 15.62
N LEU A 123 11.42 1.26 16.93
CA LEU A 123 11.78 2.29 17.93
C LEU A 123 13.24 2.77 17.80
N SER A 124 14.04 2.10 16.97
CA SER A 124 15.44 2.45 16.73
C SER A 124 15.60 2.95 15.30
N ILE A 125 16.28 4.08 15.15
CA ILE A 125 16.70 4.64 13.85
C ILE A 125 17.66 3.69 13.09
N LEU A 126 18.26 2.73 13.79
CA LEU A 126 19.27 1.87 13.20
C LEU A 126 18.65 0.74 12.34
N PRO A 127 19.21 0.48 11.15
CA PRO A 127 18.88 -0.70 10.36
C PRO A 127 18.99 -2.00 11.16
N LYS A 128 18.13 -2.97 10.84
CA LYS A 128 18.10 -4.29 11.47
C LYS A 128 19.45 -5.02 11.41
N SER A 129 20.17 -4.90 10.30
CA SER A 129 21.52 -5.47 10.11
C SER A 129 22.54 -4.97 11.13
N ILE A 130 22.38 -3.74 11.61
CA ILE A 130 23.25 -3.14 12.63
C ILE A 130 22.78 -3.56 14.02
N ARG A 131 21.46 -3.62 14.27
CA ARG A 131 20.89 -4.02 15.56
C ARG A 131 21.09 -5.49 15.90
N ALA A 132 21.10 -6.37 14.90
CA ALA A 132 21.25 -7.81 15.09
C ALA A 132 22.68 -8.26 15.41
N LYS A 133 23.69 -7.41 15.17
CA LYS A 133 25.09 -7.73 15.51
C LYS A 133 25.28 -7.75 17.02
N SER A 134 25.93 -8.81 17.52
CA SER A 134 26.27 -8.94 18.93
C SER A 134 27.16 -7.78 19.38
N LYS A 135 26.76 -7.13 20.48
CA LYS A 135 27.52 -6.03 21.09
C LYS A 135 28.53 -6.50 22.13
N LYS A 136 28.57 -7.80 22.42
CA LYS A 136 29.35 -8.37 23.53
C LYS A 136 30.87 -8.19 23.35
N ASN A 137 31.33 -8.14 22.10
CA ASN A 137 32.76 -8.06 21.74
C ASN A 137 33.10 -6.81 20.89
N MET A 138 32.37 -5.71 21.03
CA MET A 138 32.68 -4.47 20.30
C MET A 138 33.93 -3.80 20.86
N THR A 139 34.86 -3.41 19.98
CA THR A 139 35.98 -2.54 20.33
C THR A 139 35.49 -1.14 20.69
N ASP A 140 36.32 -0.31 21.33
CA ASP A 140 35.91 1.04 21.69
C ASP A 140 35.66 1.94 20.47
N ILE A 141 36.40 1.71 19.37
CA ILE A 141 36.17 2.34 18.07
C ILE A 141 34.78 1.94 17.51
N ASP A 142 34.42 0.66 17.59
CA ASP A 142 33.09 0.20 17.17
C ASP A 142 31.97 0.80 18.01
N LYS A 143 32.20 0.98 19.32
CA LYS A 143 31.23 1.64 20.22
C LYS A 143 31.04 3.10 19.87
N GLU A 144 32.10 3.84 19.56
CA GLU A 144 31.99 5.24 19.13
C GLU A 144 31.26 5.37 17.79
N LYS A 145 31.59 4.51 16.82
CA LYS A 145 30.87 4.44 15.54
C LYS A 145 29.40 4.06 15.73
N TYR A 146 29.10 3.16 16.66
CA TYR A 146 27.71 2.82 16.99
C TYR A 146 26.96 4.00 17.64
N LYS A 147 27.62 4.75 18.54
CA LYS A 147 27.05 5.95 19.17
C LYS A 147 26.79 7.07 18.15
N SER A 148 27.66 7.26 17.17
CA SER A 148 27.45 8.28 16.13
C SER A 148 26.23 7.98 15.27
N LEU A 149 25.94 6.71 14.98
CA LEU A 149 24.73 6.28 14.26
C LEU A 149 23.43 6.49 15.07
N LEU A 150 23.52 6.56 16.40
CA LEU A 150 22.37 6.81 17.29
C LEU A 150 22.06 8.29 17.48
N LYS A 151 23.00 9.20 17.14
CA LYS A 151 22.77 10.64 17.21
C LYS A 151 21.81 11.04 16.10
N ILE A 152 20.53 11.14 16.43
CA ILE A 152 19.57 11.90 15.63
C ILE A 152 20.09 13.34 15.60
N LYS A 153 20.26 13.94 14.42
CA LYS A 153 20.34 15.40 14.31
C LYS A 153 18.98 15.95 14.78
N ASN A 154 18.88 16.22 16.08
CA ASN A 154 17.63 16.48 16.78
C ASN A 154 17.01 17.87 16.53
N GLU A 155 17.52 18.64 15.56
CA GLU A 155 17.14 20.05 15.42
C GLU A 155 16.27 20.37 14.19
N GLU A 156 16.22 19.52 13.16
CA GLU A 156 15.55 19.90 11.90
C GLU A 156 14.08 19.45 11.79
N TRP A 157 13.68 18.35 12.44
CA TRP A 157 12.39 17.70 12.15
C TRP A 157 11.17 18.38 12.79
N ARG A 158 11.35 19.16 13.86
CA ARG A 158 10.24 19.85 14.53
C ARG A 158 9.80 21.13 13.82
N PHE A 159 10.67 21.71 12.98
CA PHE A 159 10.38 22.93 12.22
C PHE A 159 9.78 22.64 10.83
N GLN A 160 9.98 21.45 10.26
CA GLN A 160 9.55 21.17 8.89
C GLN A 160 8.04 20.90 8.74
N TYR A 161 7.32 20.46 9.76
CA TYR A 161 5.91 20.06 9.60
C TYR A 161 4.94 21.25 9.48
N GLU A 162 5.24 22.37 10.15
CA GLU A 162 4.46 23.60 10.05
C GLU A 162 4.79 24.36 8.77
N ASP A 163 6.08 24.44 8.40
CA ASP A 163 6.52 25.07 7.16
C ASP A 163 6.06 24.31 5.91
N LEU A 164 6.08 22.98 5.90
CA LEU A 164 5.57 22.19 4.76
C LEU A 164 4.06 22.35 4.59
N LYS A 165 3.31 22.43 5.70
CA LYS A 165 1.85 22.60 5.62
C LYS A 165 1.48 24.01 5.15
N LEU A 166 2.18 25.03 5.65
CA LEU A 166 1.96 26.41 5.22
C LEU A 166 2.40 26.62 3.76
N ASN A 167 3.55 26.06 3.36
CA ASN A 167 4.03 26.13 1.98
C ASN A 167 3.14 25.35 1.02
N ASN A 168 2.60 24.19 1.40
CA ASN A 168 1.65 23.46 0.55
C ASN A 168 0.31 24.22 0.40
N ILE A 169 -0.18 24.86 1.47
CA ILE A 169 -1.39 25.70 1.38
C ILE A 169 -1.16 26.89 0.46
N LEU A 170 -0.04 27.60 0.62
CA LEU A 170 0.33 28.74 -0.24
C LEU A 170 0.56 28.31 -1.70
N PHE A 171 1.13 27.12 -1.91
CA PHE A 171 1.32 26.52 -3.23
C PHE A 171 -0.03 26.22 -3.88
N ASP A 172 -0.96 25.59 -3.18
CA ASP A 172 -2.29 25.28 -3.71
C ASP A 172 -3.11 26.55 -4.00
N GLU A 173 -3.02 27.57 -3.14
CA GLU A 173 -3.64 28.89 -3.37
C GLU A 173 -3.11 29.55 -4.65
N TYR A 174 -1.81 29.44 -4.92
CA TYR A 174 -1.20 29.97 -6.15
C TYR A 174 -1.81 29.32 -7.41
N PHE A 175 -1.91 28.00 -7.48
CA PHE A 175 -2.50 27.33 -8.64
C PHE A 175 -4.00 27.60 -8.75
N LEU A 176 -4.72 27.69 -7.62
CA LEU A 176 -6.13 28.02 -7.60
C LEU A 176 -6.40 29.42 -8.20
N GLU A 177 -5.58 30.41 -7.87
CA GLU A 177 -5.66 31.75 -8.45
C GLU A 177 -5.48 31.72 -9.97
N LYS A 178 -4.50 30.95 -10.47
CA LYS A 178 -4.26 30.80 -11.91
C LYS A 178 -5.42 30.10 -12.62
N TRP A 179 -5.99 29.05 -12.03
CA TRP A 179 -7.16 28.38 -12.59
C TRP A 179 -8.39 29.29 -12.65
N LYS A 180 -8.60 30.17 -11.66
CA LYS A 180 -9.68 31.18 -11.73
C LYS A 180 -9.49 32.13 -12.91
N ILE A 181 -8.27 32.66 -13.10
CA ILE A 181 -7.97 33.54 -14.24
C ILE A 181 -8.22 32.82 -15.57
N ILE A 182 -7.81 31.56 -15.68
CA ILE A 182 -8.04 30.73 -16.88
C ILE A 182 -9.53 30.53 -17.13
N GLU A 183 -10.30 30.24 -16.08
CA GLU A 183 -11.74 30.03 -16.13
C GLU A 183 -12.48 31.31 -16.57
N GLU A 184 -11.99 32.49 -16.20
CA GLU A 184 -12.59 33.76 -16.60
C GLU A 184 -12.14 34.23 -17.99
N SER A 185 -10.92 33.90 -18.41
CA SER A 185 -10.27 34.51 -19.58
C SER A 185 -10.39 33.71 -20.89
N LEU A 186 -10.66 32.40 -20.82
CA LEU A 186 -10.60 31.52 -21.99
C LEU A 186 -11.98 31.09 -22.50
N ASP A 187 -12.06 30.76 -23.78
CA ASP A 187 -13.26 30.19 -24.39
C ASP A 187 -13.43 28.70 -24.02
N MET A 188 -14.68 28.24 -23.97
CA MET A 188 -15.02 26.86 -23.56
C MET A 188 -14.23 25.76 -24.27
N PRO A 189 -14.03 25.79 -25.61
CA PRO A 189 -13.22 24.78 -26.29
C PRO A 189 -11.77 24.72 -25.78
N THR A 190 -11.17 25.87 -25.49
CA THR A 190 -9.81 25.95 -24.96
C THR A 190 -9.76 25.39 -23.54
N LYS A 191 -10.74 25.71 -22.69
CA LYS A 191 -10.82 25.15 -21.33
C LYS A 191 -10.86 23.63 -21.34
N ILE A 192 -11.74 23.03 -22.16
CA ILE A 192 -11.87 21.57 -22.26
C ILE A 192 -10.53 20.93 -22.64
N ILE A 193 -9.84 21.50 -23.64
CA ILE A 193 -8.52 21.04 -24.05
C ILE A 193 -7.52 21.13 -22.88
N LEU A 194 -7.55 22.20 -22.09
CA LEU A 194 -6.64 22.38 -20.97
C LEU A 194 -6.88 21.43 -19.81
N TYR A 195 -8.14 21.25 -19.39
CA TYR A 195 -8.51 20.31 -18.33
C TYR A 195 -8.15 18.86 -18.67
N LEU A 196 -8.18 18.50 -19.96
CA LEU A 196 -7.72 17.19 -20.43
C LEU A 196 -6.19 17.11 -20.49
N LYS A 197 -5.54 18.17 -20.96
CA LYS A 197 -4.11 18.17 -21.21
C LYS A 197 -3.26 18.26 -19.97
N TYR A 198 -3.71 19.00 -18.96
CA TYR A 198 -2.92 19.35 -17.79
C TYR A 198 -3.59 18.88 -16.50
N ASP A 199 -2.79 18.57 -15.48
CA ASP A 199 -3.29 18.43 -14.11
C ASP A 199 -3.43 19.80 -13.43
N PHE A 200 -3.84 19.80 -12.16
CA PHE A 200 -3.99 21.02 -11.36
C PHE A 200 -2.71 21.86 -11.28
N TYR A 201 -1.54 21.24 -11.35
CA TYR A 201 -0.23 21.90 -11.26
C TYR A 201 0.38 22.20 -12.65
N PHE A 202 -0.43 22.13 -13.71
CA PHE A 202 -0.01 22.31 -15.10
C PHE A 202 1.00 21.27 -15.63
N ASN A 203 1.07 20.08 -15.02
CA ASN A 203 1.83 18.96 -15.59
C ASN A 203 1.05 18.32 -16.74
N LYS A 204 1.74 18.07 -17.86
CA LYS A 204 1.12 17.46 -19.05
C LYS A 204 0.72 16.00 -18.76
N ARG A 205 -0.56 15.68 -18.95
CA ARG A 205 -1.15 14.34 -18.77
C ARG A 205 -1.32 13.59 -20.09
N ILE A 206 -1.79 14.27 -21.13
CA ILE A 206 -2.26 13.66 -22.39
C ILE A 206 -1.62 14.37 -23.60
N SER A 207 -1.39 13.63 -24.69
CA SER A 207 -0.89 14.17 -25.96
C SER A 207 -1.96 14.93 -26.75
N ASN A 208 -1.53 15.78 -27.70
CA ASN A 208 -2.49 16.52 -28.55
C ASN A 208 -3.34 15.58 -29.39
N LYS A 209 -2.73 14.48 -29.87
CA LYS A 209 -3.41 13.45 -30.66
C LYS A 209 -4.54 12.80 -29.86
N GLU A 210 -4.25 12.32 -28.66
CA GLU A 210 -5.28 11.71 -27.79
C GLU A 210 -6.40 12.70 -27.43
N ILE A 211 -6.07 13.97 -27.17
CA ILE A 211 -7.10 14.99 -26.93
C ILE A 211 -7.96 15.16 -28.18
N SER A 212 -7.35 15.23 -29.36
CA SER A 212 -8.05 15.40 -30.64
C SER A 212 -9.05 14.27 -30.91
N GLU A 213 -8.71 13.05 -30.50
CA GLU A 213 -9.59 11.88 -30.54
C GLU A 213 -10.76 11.99 -29.56
N ILE A 214 -10.54 12.52 -28.34
CA ILE A 214 -11.56 12.69 -27.30
C ILE A 214 -12.57 13.79 -27.65
N VAL A 215 -12.08 14.95 -28.11
CA VAL A 215 -12.93 16.13 -28.37
C VAL A 215 -13.40 16.24 -29.82
N HIS A 216 -13.00 15.27 -30.67
CA HIS A 216 -13.32 15.23 -32.10
C HIS A 216 -12.90 16.49 -32.88
N PHE A 217 -11.78 17.11 -32.49
CA PHE A 217 -11.13 18.17 -33.26
C PHE A 217 -9.92 17.63 -34.01
N SER A 218 -9.38 18.38 -34.97
CA SER A 218 -8.10 18.02 -35.57
C SER A 218 -6.96 18.24 -34.56
N GLU A 219 -5.91 17.42 -34.65
CA GLU A 219 -4.71 17.58 -33.81
C GLU A 219 -4.10 18.99 -33.96
N GLU A 220 -4.14 19.54 -35.17
CA GLU A 220 -3.66 20.90 -35.47
C GLU A 220 -4.49 21.98 -34.76
N TYR A 221 -5.81 21.81 -34.67
CA TYR A 221 -6.67 22.71 -33.91
C TYR A 221 -6.32 22.68 -32.42
N VAL A 222 -6.12 21.49 -31.84
CA VAL A 222 -5.67 21.31 -30.46
C VAL A 222 -4.30 21.96 -30.24
N ARG A 223 -3.38 21.79 -31.19
CA ARG A 223 -2.03 22.39 -31.14
C ARG A 223 -2.09 23.92 -31.13
N LEU A 224 -2.91 24.53 -31.99
CA LEU A 224 -3.08 25.98 -32.07
C LEU A 224 -3.70 26.55 -30.80
N LYS A 225 -4.75 25.91 -30.27
CA LYS A 225 -5.37 26.32 -29.00
C LYS A 225 -4.39 26.20 -27.83
N ASN A 226 -3.63 25.12 -27.77
CA ASN A 226 -2.61 24.95 -26.74
C ASN A 226 -1.47 25.97 -26.86
N LYS A 227 -1.03 26.30 -28.09
CA LYS A 227 -0.01 27.32 -28.30
C LYS A 227 -0.50 28.69 -27.80
N LYS A 228 -1.75 29.04 -28.13
CA LYS A 228 -2.38 30.28 -27.64
C LYS A 228 -2.44 30.32 -26.11
N PHE A 229 -2.79 29.21 -25.47
CA PHE A 229 -2.75 29.09 -24.01
C PHE A 229 -1.34 29.28 -23.45
N LEU A 230 -0.33 28.61 -24.00
CA LEU A 230 1.04 28.73 -23.49
C LEU A 230 1.55 30.18 -23.54
N THR A 231 1.29 30.90 -24.63
CA THR A 231 1.62 32.32 -24.73
C THR A 231 0.84 33.19 -23.73
N PHE A 232 -0.42 32.86 -23.44
CA PHE A 232 -1.19 33.53 -22.39
C PHE A 232 -0.64 33.22 -20.99
N PHE A 233 -0.27 31.98 -20.76
CA PHE A 233 0.27 31.49 -19.50
C PHE A 233 1.65 32.07 -19.19
N GLU A 234 2.54 32.18 -20.17
CA GLU A 234 3.85 32.85 -20.05
C GLU A 234 3.68 34.30 -19.57
N LYS A 235 2.73 35.05 -20.16
CA LYS A 235 2.41 36.42 -19.69
C LYS A 235 1.87 36.48 -18.26
N LEU A 236 1.21 35.43 -17.78
CA LEU A 236 0.75 35.34 -16.40
C LEU A 236 1.88 35.05 -15.42
N TYR A 237 3.00 34.48 -15.89
CA TYR A 237 4.20 34.24 -15.08
C TYR A 237 5.11 35.47 -15.03
N ASP A 238 5.29 36.18 -16.15
CA ASP A 238 6.19 37.34 -16.23
C ASP A 238 5.71 38.55 -15.41
N ASN A 239 4.41 38.65 -15.12
CA ASN A 239 3.83 39.74 -14.33
C ASN A 239 4.11 39.69 -12.80
N LYS A 240 5.03 38.84 -12.31
CA LYS A 240 5.42 38.76 -10.88
C LYS A 240 6.93 38.73 -10.61
N LEU A 241 7.77 39.23 -11.55
CA LEU A 241 9.21 39.47 -11.31
C LEU A 241 9.54 40.95 -11.00
N LEU A 242 8.57 41.69 -10.44
CA LEU A 242 8.74 43.02 -9.82
C LEU A 242 8.15 43.02 -8.41
#